data_AF-A0AAX2CGV1-F1
#
_entry.id   AF-A0AAX2CGV1-F1
#
_cell.length_a   1.000
_cell.length_b   1.000
_cell.length_c   1.000
_cell.angle_alpha   90.00
_cell.angle_beta   90.00
_cell.angle_gamma   90.00
#
_symmetry.space_group_name_H-M   'P 1'
#
loop_
_entity.id
_entity.type
_entity.pdbx_description
1 polymer ?
#
loop_
_entity_poly.entity_id
_entity_poly.type
_entity_poly.pdbx_seq_one_letter_code
_entity_poly.pdbx_strand_id
1 'polypeptide(L)'
;MTSPTLKSFIQQHTHFITDLETIIDTIIEKQHVYLYDTSAISIHEKAYFRYDERLFLKKVQDTPVLITDVIAKEMRLIEDVEQRYMKYLQHFKTILYVEEQQLYDLLKVDFDVTGAKREFLGASEQAFTCIQPLRDTVRKARRSFQHAENIILDDYISFFVNKNDKNRGEISLLWTACVLNRLPGTFSITFIGIDHDLFSYVEQACLLGRNKDYNVYIMSNETLLQIDYGQHQNTTKLQKLTDIYRNEDRKIMYFNRNEDIMHLIRQKSKLSNQDFIKKITCNQIQVVY
;
A
#
# COMPACT_ATOMS: atom_id res chain seq x y z
N MET A 1 31.99 -10.18 -12.01
CA MET A 1 31.01 -9.08 -12.12
C MET A 1 30.28 -9.02 -10.79
N THR A 2 30.28 -7.88 -10.12
CA THR A 2 29.49 -7.68 -8.88
C THR A 2 28.00 -7.75 -9.22
N SER A 3 27.22 -8.49 -8.43
CA SER A 3 25.76 -8.49 -8.59
C SER A 3 25.24 -7.04 -8.50
N PRO A 4 24.33 -6.61 -9.39
CA PRO A 4 23.78 -5.25 -9.32
C PRO A 4 23.07 -5.04 -7.98
N THR A 5 23.17 -3.82 -7.43
CA THR A 5 22.32 -3.39 -6.31
C THR A 5 20.90 -3.22 -6.81
N LEU A 6 19.89 -3.38 -5.94
CA LEU A 6 18.48 -3.20 -6.33
C LEU A 6 18.24 -1.84 -7.01
N LYS A 7 18.78 -0.76 -6.45
CA LYS A 7 18.71 0.58 -7.05
C LYS A 7 19.25 0.61 -8.49
N SER A 8 20.45 0.05 -8.70
CA SER A 8 21.04 0.00 -10.05
C SER A 8 20.20 -0.84 -11.01
N PHE A 9 19.64 -1.95 -10.54
CA PHE A 9 18.75 -2.79 -11.33
C PHE A 9 17.48 -2.03 -11.75
N ILE A 10 16.81 -1.36 -10.81
CA ILE A 10 15.61 -0.55 -11.09
C ILE A 10 15.94 0.53 -12.14
N GLN A 11 17.02 1.28 -11.95
CA GLN A 11 17.39 2.39 -12.84
C GLN A 11 17.81 1.94 -14.25
N GLN A 12 18.41 0.76 -14.40
CA GLN A 12 18.99 0.32 -15.68
C GLN A 12 18.06 -0.62 -16.47
N HIS A 13 17.15 -1.33 -15.80
CA HIS A 13 16.41 -2.45 -16.38
C HIS A 13 14.90 -2.34 -16.26
N THR A 14 14.38 -1.22 -15.74
CA THR A 14 12.94 -1.02 -15.56
C THR A 14 12.49 0.32 -16.13
N HIS A 15 11.18 0.49 -16.31
CA HIS A 15 10.56 1.77 -16.68
C HIS A 15 10.12 2.59 -15.46
N PHE A 16 10.60 2.25 -14.26
CA PHE A 16 10.12 2.88 -13.03
C PHE A 16 10.68 4.30 -12.91
N ILE A 17 9.85 5.21 -12.44
CA ILE A 17 10.25 6.59 -12.14
C ILE A 17 10.93 6.60 -10.78
N THR A 18 12.21 6.98 -10.74
CA THR A 18 13.02 7.06 -9.50
C THR A 18 13.42 8.49 -9.13
N ASP A 19 13.17 9.45 -10.01
CA ASP A 19 13.47 10.86 -9.78
C ASP A 19 12.43 11.48 -8.84
N LEU A 20 12.87 12.12 -7.76
CA LEU A 20 11.99 12.56 -6.67
C LEU A 20 11.04 13.68 -7.09
N GLU A 21 11.52 14.64 -7.89
CA GLU A 21 10.68 15.72 -8.42
C GLU A 21 9.60 15.14 -9.34
N THR A 22 10.00 14.27 -10.27
CA THR A 22 9.07 13.60 -11.19
C THR A 22 8.02 12.75 -10.45
N ILE A 23 8.41 12.08 -9.36
CA ILE A 23 7.48 11.31 -8.51
C ILE A 23 6.41 12.22 -7.91
N ILE A 24 6.82 13.36 -7.34
CA ILE A 24 5.91 14.31 -6.69
C ILE A 24 4.98 14.94 -7.72
N ASP A 25 5.53 15.43 -8.83
CA ASP A 25 4.76 16.00 -9.94
C ASP A 25 3.72 15.00 -10.45
N THR A 26 4.10 13.74 -10.61
CA THR A 26 3.18 12.68 -11.06
C THR A 26 2.04 12.46 -10.07
N ILE A 27 2.33 12.40 -8.77
CA ILE A 27 1.31 12.20 -7.73
C ILE A 27 0.35 13.39 -7.68
N ILE A 28 0.88 14.62 -7.74
CA ILE A 28 0.08 15.84 -7.76
C ILE A 28 -0.77 15.91 -9.04
N GLU A 29 -0.21 15.65 -10.22
CA GLU A 29 -0.96 15.67 -11.49
C GLU A 29 -2.10 14.65 -11.48
N LYS A 30 -1.83 13.43 -10.99
CA LYS A 30 -2.80 12.32 -11.02
C LYS A 30 -3.83 12.38 -9.90
N GLN A 31 -3.58 13.17 -8.85
CA GLN A 31 -4.46 13.36 -7.69
C GLN A 31 -4.80 12.05 -6.93
N HIS A 32 -4.13 10.95 -7.26
CA HIS A 32 -4.33 9.63 -6.66
C HIS A 32 -3.08 8.78 -6.86
N VAL A 33 -2.69 8.00 -5.85
CA VAL A 33 -1.61 7.00 -5.95
C VAL A 33 -1.98 5.71 -5.23
N TYR A 34 -1.60 4.58 -5.81
CA TYR A 34 -1.77 3.25 -5.20
C TYR A 34 -0.48 2.79 -4.53
N LEU A 35 -0.56 2.40 -3.25
CA LEU A 35 0.54 1.77 -2.52
C LEU A 35 0.32 0.26 -2.49
N TYR A 36 1.24 -0.51 -3.09
CA TYR A 36 0.96 -1.88 -3.45
C TYR A 36 1.78 -2.89 -2.64
N ASP A 37 1.09 -3.66 -1.81
CA ASP A 37 1.71 -4.68 -0.96
C ASP A 37 2.15 -5.93 -1.74
N THR A 38 3.27 -6.53 -1.34
CA THR A 38 3.86 -7.71 -1.98
C THR A 38 2.89 -8.88 -2.07
N SER A 39 2.09 -9.11 -1.02
CA SER A 39 1.14 -10.22 -0.98
C SER A 39 0.01 -10.05 -2.01
N ALA A 40 -0.46 -8.82 -2.21
CA ALA A 40 -1.44 -8.48 -3.24
C ALA A 40 -0.82 -8.52 -4.65
N ILE A 41 0.43 -8.06 -4.81
CA ILE A 41 1.18 -8.19 -6.07
C ILE A 41 1.26 -9.66 -6.47
N SER A 42 1.64 -10.54 -5.55
CA SER A 42 1.78 -11.98 -5.78
C SER A 42 0.48 -12.63 -6.26
N ILE A 43 -0.67 -12.27 -5.67
CA ILE A 43 -1.96 -12.81 -6.13
C ILE A 43 -2.33 -12.27 -7.51
N HIS A 44 -2.17 -10.96 -7.76
CA HIS A 44 -2.60 -10.37 -9.02
C HIS A 44 -1.69 -10.77 -10.19
N GLU A 45 -0.38 -10.89 -9.96
CA GLU A 45 0.57 -11.46 -10.91
C GLU A 45 0.18 -12.89 -11.28
N LYS A 46 -0.09 -13.73 -10.28
CA LYS A 46 -0.53 -15.11 -10.51
C LYS A 46 -1.85 -15.16 -11.28
N ALA A 47 -2.79 -14.26 -10.96
CA ALA A 47 -4.07 -14.14 -11.66
C ALA A 47 -3.86 -13.81 -13.14
N TYR A 48 -2.94 -12.90 -13.42
CA TYR A 48 -2.56 -12.49 -14.77
C TYR A 48 -1.95 -13.65 -15.56
N PHE A 49 -0.87 -14.27 -15.09
CA PHE A 49 -0.18 -15.29 -15.90
C PHE A 49 -0.91 -16.63 -15.98
N ARG A 50 -1.67 -17.01 -14.95
CA ARG A 50 -2.37 -18.32 -14.95
C ARG A 50 -3.75 -18.27 -15.59
N TYR A 51 -4.42 -17.13 -15.53
CA TYR A 51 -5.83 -17.03 -15.95
C TYR A 51 -6.12 -15.89 -16.94
N ASP A 52 -5.10 -15.13 -17.36
CA ASP A 52 -5.22 -13.88 -18.16
C ASP A 52 -6.20 -12.87 -17.54
N GLU A 53 -6.30 -12.87 -16.21
CA GLU A 53 -7.18 -11.94 -15.49
C GLU A 53 -6.45 -10.62 -15.19
N ARG A 54 -7.06 -9.52 -15.64
CA ARG A 54 -6.49 -8.17 -15.61
C ARG A 54 -7.28 -7.22 -14.73
N LEU A 55 -8.02 -7.75 -13.75
CA LEU A 55 -9.00 -6.97 -12.97
C LEU A 55 -8.35 -5.74 -12.32
N PHE A 56 -7.24 -5.95 -11.62
CA PHE A 56 -6.52 -4.86 -10.98
C PHE A 56 -5.83 -3.92 -11.98
N LEU A 57 -5.18 -4.45 -13.01
CA LEU A 57 -4.56 -3.64 -14.08
C LEU A 57 -5.55 -2.69 -14.74
N LYS A 58 -6.77 -3.17 -15.04
CA LYS A 58 -7.86 -2.34 -15.59
C LYS A 58 -8.34 -1.29 -14.61
N LYS A 59 -8.33 -1.59 -13.31
CA LYS A 59 -8.76 -0.66 -12.26
C LYS A 59 -7.81 0.53 -12.10
N VAL A 60 -6.51 0.34 -12.32
CA VAL A 60 -5.47 1.36 -12.06
C VAL A 60 -4.81 1.91 -13.33
N GLN A 61 -5.38 1.65 -14.51
CA GLN A 61 -4.75 1.87 -15.82
C GLN A 61 -4.09 3.25 -16.03
N ASP A 62 -4.66 4.31 -15.45
CA ASP A 62 -4.17 5.69 -15.57
C ASP A 62 -3.71 6.31 -14.24
N THR A 63 -3.58 5.49 -13.19
CA THR A 63 -3.19 5.94 -11.85
C THR A 63 -1.82 5.36 -11.47
N PRO A 64 -0.89 6.16 -10.94
CA PRO A 64 0.42 5.68 -10.58
C PRO A 64 0.33 4.64 -9.45
N VAL A 65 1.19 3.63 -9.57
CA VAL A 65 1.44 2.65 -8.51
C VAL A 65 2.82 2.94 -7.94
N LEU A 66 2.93 3.10 -6.62
CA LEU A 66 4.20 3.30 -5.93
C LEU A 66 4.62 2.01 -5.22
N ILE A 67 5.88 1.66 -5.42
CA ILE A 67 6.55 0.49 -4.82
C ILE A 67 7.77 1.01 -4.05
N THR A 68 7.93 0.59 -2.80
CA THR A 68 9.13 0.92 -2.01
C THR A 68 10.26 -0.08 -2.27
N ASP A 69 11.49 0.27 -1.91
CA ASP A 69 12.62 -0.65 -1.99
C ASP A 69 12.42 -1.90 -1.13
N VAL A 70 11.67 -1.82 -0.03
CA VAL A 70 11.30 -2.98 0.79
C VAL A 70 10.40 -3.95 0.02
N ILE A 71 9.32 -3.45 -0.58
CA ILE A 71 8.41 -4.28 -1.40
C ILE A 71 9.18 -4.90 -2.58
N ALA A 72 10.07 -4.13 -3.22
CA ALA A 72 10.91 -4.64 -4.30
C ALA A 72 11.91 -5.72 -3.83
N LYS A 73 12.45 -5.63 -2.61
CA LYS A 73 13.29 -6.68 -2.00
C LYS A 73 12.47 -7.93 -1.67
N GLU A 74 11.26 -7.78 -1.14
CA GLU A 74 10.37 -8.90 -0.84
C GLU A 74 9.94 -9.67 -2.10
N MET A 75 9.76 -8.96 -3.23
CA MET A 75 9.56 -9.58 -4.55
C MET A 75 10.80 -10.28 -5.10
N ARG A 76 12.00 -10.03 -4.53
CA ARG A 76 13.27 -10.61 -4.96
C ARG A 76 13.55 -10.40 -6.45
N LEU A 77 13.35 -9.17 -6.93
CA LEU A 77 13.39 -8.84 -8.36
C LEU A 77 14.73 -9.19 -9.05
N ILE A 78 15.84 -9.13 -8.33
CA ILE A 78 17.16 -9.48 -8.88
C ILE A 78 17.31 -11.00 -9.00
N GLU A 79 16.77 -11.76 -8.04
CA GLU A 79 16.86 -13.21 -8.00
C GLU A 79 15.75 -13.91 -8.81
N ASP A 80 14.72 -13.18 -9.25
CA ASP A 80 13.62 -13.69 -10.06
C ASP A 80 14.06 -13.98 -11.50
N VAL A 81 14.67 -15.15 -11.70
CA VAL A 81 15.20 -15.63 -12.99
C VAL A 81 14.14 -15.60 -14.10
N GLU A 82 12.89 -15.92 -13.78
CA GLU A 82 11.78 -15.93 -14.74
C GLU A 82 11.25 -14.53 -15.04
N GLN A 83 11.70 -13.52 -14.28
CA GLN A 83 11.27 -12.12 -14.34
C GLN A 83 9.75 -11.99 -14.22
N ARG A 84 9.12 -12.86 -13.43
CA ARG A 84 7.67 -12.97 -13.31
C ARG A 84 7.06 -11.68 -12.79
N TYR A 85 7.60 -11.12 -11.70
CA TYR A 85 7.12 -9.85 -11.16
C TYR A 85 7.38 -8.70 -12.14
N MET A 86 8.57 -8.65 -12.74
CA MET A 86 8.89 -7.60 -13.70
C MET A 86 7.98 -7.62 -14.92
N LYS A 87 7.71 -8.79 -15.50
CA LYS A 87 6.78 -8.96 -16.63
C LYS A 87 5.37 -8.51 -16.27
N TYR A 88 4.91 -8.75 -15.05
CA TYR A 88 3.63 -8.22 -14.58
C TYR A 88 3.66 -6.69 -14.42
N LEU A 89 4.71 -6.16 -13.80
CA LEU A 89 4.87 -4.72 -13.54
C LEU A 89 5.01 -3.89 -14.82
N GLN A 90 5.52 -4.47 -15.93
CA GLN A 90 5.56 -3.85 -17.26
C GLN A 90 4.18 -3.41 -17.79
N HIS A 91 3.10 -4.00 -17.28
CA HIS A 91 1.75 -3.67 -17.73
C HIS A 91 1.15 -2.42 -17.08
N PHE A 92 1.79 -1.87 -16.04
CA PHE A 92 1.38 -0.60 -15.46
C PHE A 92 2.02 0.56 -16.23
N LYS A 93 1.17 1.53 -16.60
CA LYS A 93 1.60 2.73 -17.34
C LYS A 93 2.60 3.57 -16.56
N THR A 94 2.44 3.62 -15.23
CA THR A 94 3.28 4.45 -14.36
C THR A 94 3.58 3.70 -13.07
N ILE A 95 4.85 3.39 -12.86
CA ILE A 95 5.35 2.85 -11.59
C ILE A 95 6.33 3.85 -10.99
N LEU A 96 6.08 4.24 -9.76
CA LEU A 96 6.94 5.09 -8.95
C LEU A 96 7.75 4.20 -8.01
N TYR A 97 9.04 4.49 -7.87
CA TYR A 97 9.92 3.75 -6.98
C TYR A 97 10.61 4.70 -6.00
N VAL A 98 10.50 4.39 -4.71
CA VAL A 98 11.06 5.20 -3.62
C VAL A 98 11.84 4.31 -2.66
N GLU A 99 13.07 4.70 -2.34
CA GLU A 99 13.82 4.07 -1.25
C GLU A 99 13.41 4.70 0.10
N GLU A 100 13.29 3.91 1.17
CA GLU A 100 12.96 4.43 2.51
C GLU A 100 13.90 5.55 2.97
N GLN A 101 15.17 5.46 2.56
CA GLN A 101 16.21 6.47 2.83
C GLN A 101 15.90 7.83 2.18
N GLN A 102 15.11 7.86 1.10
CA GLN A 102 14.76 9.06 0.34
C GLN A 102 13.46 9.71 0.83
N LEU A 103 12.78 9.16 1.84
CA LEU A 103 11.51 9.70 2.32
C LEU A 103 11.65 11.13 2.87
N TYR A 104 12.75 11.45 3.55
CA TYR A 104 13.04 12.82 3.95
C TYR A 104 13.33 13.72 2.73
N ASP A 105 14.01 13.18 1.72
CA ASP A 105 14.38 13.91 0.52
C ASP A 105 13.17 14.30 -0.34
N LEU A 106 12.12 13.46 -0.37
CA LEU A 106 10.84 13.82 -1.00
C LEU A 106 10.29 15.14 -0.46
N LEU A 107 10.34 15.35 0.85
CA LEU A 107 9.83 16.58 1.46
C LEU A 107 10.70 17.80 1.13
N LYS A 108 11.98 17.61 0.84
CA LYS A 108 12.87 18.73 0.48
C LYS A 108 12.61 19.30 -0.91
N VAL A 109 11.80 18.64 -1.73
CA VAL A 109 11.38 19.17 -3.03
C VAL A 109 10.49 20.40 -2.85
N ASP A 110 9.55 20.36 -1.90
CA ASP A 110 8.57 21.44 -1.68
C ASP A 110 8.85 22.29 -0.43
N PHE A 111 9.65 21.78 0.51
CA PHE A 111 9.92 22.46 1.77
C PHE A 111 11.42 22.79 1.92
N ASP A 112 11.71 23.89 2.62
CA ASP A 112 13.08 24.12 3.11
C ASP A 112 13.51 23.01 4.09
N VAL A 113 14.82 22.92 4.37
CA VAL A 113 15.40 21.86 5.22
C VAL A 113 14.71 21.77 6.59
N THR A 114 14.31 22.90 7.17
CA THR A 114 13.67 22.96 8.49
C THR A 114 12.21 22.52 8.43
N GLY A 115 11.47 22.99 7.42
CA GLY A 115 10.08 22.61 7.13
C GLY A 115 9.98 21.12 6.82
N ALA A 116 10.78 20.62 5.88
CA ALA A 116 10.84 19.21 5.52
C ALA A 116 11.07 18.33 6.75
N LYS A 117 11.92 18.77 7.68
CA LYS A 117 12.24 17.99 8.89
C LYS A 117 11.09 17.96 9.89
N ARG A 118 10.36 19.08 10.03
CA ARG A 118 9.15 19.14 10.86
C ARG A 118 8.07 18.21 10.31
N GLU A 119 7.87 18.22 9.00
CA GLU A 119 6.91 17.34 8.35
C GLU A 119 7.32 15.86 8.43
N PHE A 120 8.61 15.56 8.22
CA PHE A 120 9.15 14.20 8.37
C PHE A 120 8.93 13.65 9.79
N LEU A 121 9.15 14.48 10.82
CA LEU A 121 8.86 14.12 12.21
C LEU A 121 7.37 13.86 12.45
N GLY A 122 6.50 14.70 11.88
CA GLY A 122 5.04 14.54 11.97
C GLY A 122 4.55 13.27 11.28
N ALA A 123 5.04 13.00 10.08
CA ALA A 123 4.76 11.77 9.32
C ALA A 123 5.23 10.53 10.07
N SER A 124 6.45 10.55 10.62
CA SER A 124 7.04 9.44 11.36
C SER A 124 6.29 9.17 12.67
N GLU A 125 5.92 10.21 13.42
CA GLU A 125 5.11 10.06 14.64
C GLU A 125 3.78 9.37 14.35
N GLN A 126 3.15 9.75 13.24
CA GLN A 126 1.88 9.20 12.81
C GLN A 126 2.02 7.74 12.37
N ALA A 127 2.95 7.43 11.45
CA ALA A 127 3.18 6.08 10.95
C ALA A 127 3.52 5.10 12.08
N PHE A 128 4.27 5.56 13.09
CA PHE A 128 4.74 4.71 14.20
C PHE A 128 3.82 4.73 15.42
N THR A 129 2.59 5.26 15.31
CA THR A 129 1.64 5.40 16.43
C THR A 129 1.44 4.09 17.21
N CYS A 130 1.41 2.96 16.50
CA CYS A 130 1.18 1.61 17.06
C CYS A 130 2.45 0.86 17.46
N ILE A 131 3.65 1.40 17.19
CA ILE A 131 4.93 0.73 17.45
C ILE A 131 5.68 1.54 18.50
N GLN A 132 5.49 1.16 19.77
CA GLN A 132 6.01 1.91 20.91
C GLN A 132 7.51 2.27 20.81
N PRO A 133 8.43 1.33 20.47
CA PRO A 133 9.84 1.67 20.36
C PRO A 133 10.12 2.76 19.32
N LEU A 134 9.51 2.67 18.14
CA LEU A 134 9.68 3.66 17.07
C LEU A 134 9.03 5.01 17.41
N ARG A 135 7.91 5.00 18.15
CA ARG A 135 7.30 6.23 18.66
C ARG A 135 8.22 6.96 19.65
N ASP A 136 8.92 6.22 20.51
CA ASP A 136 9.88 6.80 21.44
C ASP A 136 11.14 7.32 20.72
N THR A 137 11.57 6.66 19.64
CA THR A 137 12.58 7.18 18.71
C THR A 137 12.18 8.55 18.17
N VAL A 138 10.95 8.74 17.69
CA VAL A 138 10.51 10.05 17.17
C VAL A 138 10.54 11.12 18.26
N ARG A 139 10.13 10.79 19.49
CA ARG A 139 10.20 11.71 20.64
C ARG A 139 11.64 12.09 20.99
N LYS A 140 12.58 11.15 20.91
CA LYS A 140 14.02 11.40 21.10
C LYS A 140 14.57 12.28 19.97
N ALA A 141 14.21 11.99 18.72
CA ALA A 141 14.61 12.76 17.55
C ALA A 141 14.14 14.22 17.63
N ARG A 142 12.93 14.48 18.15
CA ARG A 142 12.44 15.86 18.40
C ARG A 142 13.35 16.66 19.34
N ARG A 143 13.98 16.03 20.34
CA ARG A 143 14.93 16.68 21.25
C ARG A 143 16.28 16.97 20.57
N SER A 144 16.61 16.22 19.54
CA SER A 144 17.83 16.35 18.74
C SER A 144 17.51 16.77 17.31
N PHE A 145 16.72 17.85 17.17
CA PHE A 145 16.13 18.27 15.89
C PHE A 145 17.16 18.38 14.75
N GLN A 146 18.40 18.78 15.04
CA GLN A 146 19.45 18.88 14.03
C GLN A 146 19.72 17.57 13.28
N HIS A 147 19.56 16.42 13.92
CA HIS A 147 19.86 15.08 13.37
C HIS A 147 18.66 14.13 13.42
N ALA A 148 17.45 14.67 13.47
CA ALA A 148 16.23 13.89 13.71
C ALA A 148 16.00 12.80 12.66
N GLU A 149 16.26 13.10 11.39
CA GLU A 149 16.10 12.20 10.25
C GLU A 149 16.98 10.95 10.36
N ASN A 150 18.26 11.14 10.69
CA ASN A 150 19.22 10.03 10.84
C ASN A 150 18.84 9.16 12.04
N ILE A 151 18.47 9.78 13.18
CA ILE A 151 18.03 9.05 14.37
C ILE A 151 16.84 8.15 14.04
N ILE A 152 15.86 8.67 13.28
CA ILE A 152 14.66 7.91 12.92
C ILE A 152 15.01 6.77 11.96
N LEU A 153 15.78 7.03 10.90
CA LEU A 153 16.18 6.03 9.92
C LEU A 153 17.01 4.90 10.55
N ASP A 154 18.00 5.25 11.37
CA ASP A 154 18.89 4.27 12.02
C ASP A 154 18.13 3.37 13.00
N ASP A 155 17.28 3.96 13.85
CA ASP A 155 16.48 3.21 14.82
C ASP A 155 15.38 2.38 14.12
N TYR A 156 14.81 2.87 13.01
CA TYR A 156 13.87 2.14 12.17
C TYR A 156 14.51 0.87 11.58
N ILE A 157 15.67 1.03 10.93
CA ILE A 157 16.40 -0.10 10.35
C ILE A 157 16.78 -1.09 11.45
N SER A 158 17.31 -0.60 12.57
CA SER A 158 17.70 -1.44 13.71
C SER A 158 16.52 -2.21 14.29
N PHE A 159 15.34 -1.59 14.38
CA PHE A 159 14.12 -2.25 14.85
C PHE A 159 13.75 -3.46 13.98
N PHE A 160 13.73 -3.30 12.65
CA PHE A 160 13.34 -4.38 11.75
C PHE A 160 14.41 -5.47 11.62
N VAL A 161 15.70 -5.11 11.67
CA VAL A 161 16.79 -6.11 11.79
C VAL A 161 16.58 -6.99 13.03
N ASN A 162 16.27 -6.38 14.18
CA ASN A 162 16.03 -7.11 15.43
C ASN A 162 14.71 -7.92 15.43
N LYS A 163 13.79 -7.62 14.51
CA LYS A 163 12.50 -8.30 14.37
C LYS A 163 12.44 -9.26 13.17
N ASN A 164 13.58 -9.54 12.53
CA ASN A 164 13.67 -10.37 11.33
C ASN A 164 12.73 -9.85 10.21
N ASP A 165 12.72 -8.53 10.01
CA ASP A 165 11.93 -7.81 9.00
C ASP A 165 10.41 -8.09 9.04
N LYS A 166 9.90 -8.60 10.16
CA LYS A 166 8.48 -8.90 10.31
C LYS A 166 7.62 -7.64 10.13
N ASN A 167 6.71 -7.68 9.17
CA ASN A 167 5.77 -6.63 8.78
C ASN A 167 6.44 -5.34 8.30
N ARG A 168 7.69 -5.42 7.79
CA ARG A 168 8.41 -4.23 7.31
C ARG A 168 7.75 -3.65 6.07
N GLY A 169 7.31 -4.48 5.11
CA GLY A 169 6.60 -4.03 3.90
C GLY A 169 5.40 -3.15 4.22
N GLU A 170 4.52 -3.58 5.13
CA GLU A 170 3.32 -2.84 5.50
C GLU A 170 3.65 -1.49 6.17
N ILE A 171 4.65 -1.48 7.05
CA ILE A 171 5.09 -0.25 7.73
C ILE A 171 5.83 0.68 6.76
N SER A 172 6.58 0.13 5.81
CA SER A 172 7.24 0.88 4.72
C SER A 172 6.21 1.66 3.89
N LEU A 173 5.14 0.96 3.47
CA LEU A 173 4.03 1.58 2.75
C LEU A 173 3.32 2.62 3.60
N LEU A 174 3.01 2.32 4.88
CA LEU A 174 2.36 3.29 5.76
C LEU A 174 3.21 4.54 5.97
N TRP A 175 4.50 4.39 6.22
CA TRP A 175 5.40 5.51 6.45
C TRP A 175 5.52 6.38 5.21
N THR A 176 5.66 5.74 4.04
CA THR A 176 5.63 6.43 2.74
C THR A 176 4.33 7.21 2.57
N ALA A 177 3.17 6.62 2.85
CA ALA A 177 1.89 7.32 2.78
C ALA A 177 1.82 8.52 3.73
N CYS A 178 2.29 8.37 4.97
CA CYS A 178 2.29 9.46 5.95
C CYS A 178 3.19 10.60 5.50
N VAL A 179 4.32 10.31 4.84
CA VAL A 179 5.23 11.31 4.26
C VAL A 179 4.58 12.00 3.07
N LEU A 180 4.02 11.25 2.12
CA LEU A 180 3.33 11.81 0.96
C LEU A 180 2.18 12.74 1.38
N ASN A 181 1.38 12.35 2.38
CA ASN A 181 0.31 13.21 2.89
C ASN A 181 0.80 14.53 3.55
N ARG A 182 2.11 14.74 3.73
CA ARG A 182 2.65 16.03 4.16
C ARG A 182 3.05 16.94 3.00
N LEU A 183 3.06 16.42 1.77
CA LEU A 183 3.29 17.22 0.57
C LEU A 183 2.15 18.22 0.36
N PRO A 184 2.43 19.38 -0.24
CA PRO A 184 1.39 20.34 -0.58
C PRO A 184 0.39 19.76 -1.60
N GLY A 185 -0.87 20.17 -1.46
CA GLY A 185 -1.96 19.75 -2.35
C GLY A 185 -2.96 18.81 -1.68
N THR A 186 -3.93 18.34 -2.46
CA THR A 186 -4.94 17.37 -2.00
C THR A 186 -4.95 16.22 -2.99
N PHE A 187 -4.58 15.03 -2.56
CA PHE A 187 -4.65 13.83 -3.37
C PHE A 187 -5.06 12.65 -2.50
N SER A 188 -5.46 11.56 -3.14
CA SER A 188 -5.86 10.34 -2.45
C SER A 188 -4.75 9.29 -2.47
N ILE A 189 -4.60 8.53 -1.39
CA ILE A 189 -3.70 7.38 -1.33
C ILE A 189 -4.53 6.13 -1.08
N THR A 190 -4.46 5.14 -1.96
CA THR A 190 -5.12 3.85 -1.74
C THR A 190 -4.10 2.75 -1.50
N PHE A 191 -4.17 2.12 -0.34
CA PHE A 191 -3.40 0.92 -0.04
C PHE A 191 -4.06 -0.30 -0.69
N ILE A 192 -3.28 -1.05 -1.47
CA ILE A 192 -3.69 -2.33 -2.03
C ILE A 192 -3.02 -3.42 -1.21
N GLY A 193 -3.84 -4.13 -0.44
CA GLY A 193 -3.36 -5.20 0.43
C GLY A 193 -4.46 -6.20 0.72
N ILE A 194 -4.05 -7.43 0.97
CA ILE A 194 -4.99 -8.48 1.35
C ILE A 194 -5.01 -8.68 2.87
N ASP A 195 -3.90 -8.38 3.56
CA ASP A 195 -3.67 -8.69 4.97
C ASP A 195 -4.30 -7.70 5.94
N HIS A 196 -4.80 -8.24 7.05
CA HIS A 196 -5.40 -7.46 8.13
C HIS A 196 -4.39 -6.58 8.85
N ASP A 197 -3.11 -6.95 8.82
CA ASP A 197 -2.04 -6.22 9.51
C ASP A 197 -1.88 -4.83 8.88
N LEU A 198 -1.75 -4.74 7.54
CA LEU A 198 -1.73 -3.46 6.83
C LEU A 198 -2.97 -2.62 7.15
N PHE A 199 -4.16 -3.23 7.10
CA PHE A 199 -5.40 -2.52 7.44
C PHE A 199 -5.36 -1.96 8.86
N SER A 200 -4.93 -2.75 9.83
CA SER A 200 -4.91 -2.35 11.23
C SER A 200 -3.96 -1.18 11.45
N TYR A 201 -2.79 -1.19 10.81
CA TYR A 201 -1.84 -0.09 10.88
C TYR A 201 -2.40 1.19 10.23
N VAL A 202 -2.95 1.08 9.01
CA VAL A 202 -3.55 2.23 8.30
C VAL A 202 -4.75 2.80 9.06
N GLU A 203 -5.62 1.95 9.59
CA GLU A 203 -6.78 2.41 10.37
C GLU A 203 -6.34 3.22 11.60
N GLN A 204 -5.40 2.69 12.39
CA GLN A 204 -4.95 3.35 13.61
C GLN A 204 -4.18 4.66 13.32
N ALA A 205 -3.36 4.68 12.27
CA ALA A 205 -2.52 5.84 11.95
C ALA A 205 -3.26 6.93 11.16
N CYS A 206 -4.20 6.55 10.29
CA CYS A 206 -4.82 7.47 9.32
C CYS A 206 -6.32 7.70 9.52
N LEU A 207 -7.08 6.70 10.00
CA LEU A 207 -8.56 6.78 10.02
C LEU A 207 -9.13 7.08 11.41
N LEU A 208 -8.51 6.55 12.46
CA LEU A 208 -8.90 6.77 13.86
C LEU A 208 -8.09 7.89 14.54
N GLY A 209 -7.05 8.39 13.86
CA GLY A 209 -6.21 9.48 14.35
C GLY A 209 -6.96 10.79 14.49
N ARG A 210 -6.36 11.76 15.21
CA ARG A 210 -6.93 13.10 15.40
C ARG A 210 -6.97 13.96 14.12
N ASN A 211 -6.31 13.51 13.04
CA ASN A 211 -6.23 14.23 11.77
C ASN A 211 -7.21 13.62 10.76
N LYS A 212 -8.37 14.26 10.59
CA LYS A 212 -9.47 13.77 9.73
C LYS A 212 -9.33 14.14 8.24
N ASP A 213 -8.28 14.88 7.86
CA ASP A 213 -8.14 15.42 6.51
C ASP A 213 -7.35 14.50 5.55
N TYR A 214 -7.19 13.22 5.91
CA TYR A 214 -6.43 12.24 5.12
C TYR A 214 -7.36 11.50 4.16
N ASN A 215 -7.18 11.73 2.85
CA ASN A 215 -7.88 10.97 1.80
C ASN A 215 -7.19 9.60 1.59
N VAL A 216 -7.20 8.78 2.64
CA VAL A 216 -6.59 7.45 2.64
C VAL A 216 -7.66 6.39 2.54
N TYR A 217 -7.49 5.48 1.59
CA TYR A 217 -8.37 4.35 1.35
C TYR A 217 -7.59 3.04 1.40
N ILE A 218 -8.30 1.95 1.59
CA ILE A 218 -7.77 0.59 1.51
C ILE A 218 -8.64 -0.15 0.49
N MET A 219 -8.01 -1.00 -0.32
CA MET A 219 -8.66 -1.88 -1.28
C MET A 219 -8.09 -3.29 -1.15
N SER A 220 -8.93 -4.24 -0.76
CA SER A 220 -8.65 -5.67 -0.88
C SER A 220 -9.13 -6.27 -2.20
N ASN A 221 -8.75 -7.52 -2.42
CA ASN A 221 -9.30 -8.36 -3.48
C ASN A 221 -10.82 -8.50 -3.34
N GLU A 222 -11.34 -8.69 -2.13
CA GLU A 222 -12.78 -8.80 -1.89
C GLU A 222 -13.52 -7.52 -2.24
N THR A 223 -12.96 -6.36 -1.92
CA THR A 223 -13.52 -5.06 -2.33
C THR A 223 -13.43 -4.85 -3.83
N LEU A 224 -12.31 -5.25 -4.46
CA LEU A 224 -12.15 -5.20 -5.91
C LEU A 224 -13.21 -6.07 -6.62
N LEU A 225 -13.47 -7.28 -6.12
CA LEU A 225 -14.53 -8.17 -6.61
C LEU A 225 -15.92 -7.58 -6.42
N GLN A 226 -16.20 -7.00 -5.25
CA GLN A 226 -17.49 -6.36 -4.96
C GLN A 226 -17.74 -5.15 -5.89
N ILE A 227 -16.71 -4.33 -6.14
CA ILE A 227 -16.80 -3.20 -7.06
C ILE A 227 -17.07 -3.66 -8.49
N ASP A 228 -16.33 -4.67 -8.98
CA ASP A 228 -16.53 -5.22 -10.34
C ASP A 228 -17.95 -5.76 -10.52
N TYR A 229 -18.45 -6.53 -9.54
CA TYR A 229 -19.82 -7.00 -9.57
C TYR A 229 -20.84 -5.85 -9.49
N GLY A 230 -20.61 -4.84 -8.65
CA GLY A 230 -21.50 -3.68 -8.54
C GLY A 230 -21.63 -2.91 -9.86
N GLN A 231 -20.57 -2.86 -10.67
CA GLN A 231 -20.55 -2.17 -11.96
C GLN A 231 -21.15 -2.99 -13.11
N HIS A 232 -21.00 -4.32 -13.09
CA HIS A 232 -21.34 -5.17 -14.23
C HIS A 232 -22.48 -6.16 -13.98
N GLN A 233 -22.81 -6.41 -12.71
CA GLN A 233 -23.82 -7.37 -12.25
C GLN A 233 -23.67 -8.78 -12.85
N ASN A 234 -22.44 -9.19 -13.19
CA ASN A 234 -22.15 -10.47 -13.82
C ASN A 234 -21.76 -11.53 -12.79
N THR A 235 -22.72 -12.35 -12.37
CA THR A 235 -22.53 -13.40 -11.36
C THR A 235 -21.55 -14.49 -11.80
N THR A 236 -21.57 -14.89 -13.07
CA THR A 236 -20.65 -15.93 -13.59
C THR A 236 -19.21 -15.45 -13.56
N LYS A 237 -18.97 -14.18 -13.92
CA LYS A 237 -17.64 -13.56 -13.81
C LYS A 237 -17.22 -13.45 -12.35
N LEU A 238 -18.11 -13.02 -11.45
CA LEU A 238 -17.84 -12.96 -10.02
C LEU A 238 -17.43 -14.33 -9.45
N GLN A 239 -18.13 -15.40 -9.83
CA GLN A 239 -17.79 -16.78 -9.43
C GLN A 239 -16.35 -17.12 -9.86
N LYS A 240 -16.03 -16.98 -11.15
CA LYS A 240 -14.69 -17.25 -11.69
C LYS A 240 -13.61 -16.45 -10.98
N LEU A 241 -13.83 -15.14 -10.80
CA LEU A 241 -12.84 -14.26 -10.19
C LEU A 241 -12.68 -14.53 -8.68
N THR A 242 -13.74 -14.91 -7.99
CA THR A 242 -13.67 -15.25 -6.56
C THR A 242 -12.73 -16.45 -6.35
N ASP A 243 -12.80 -17.47 -7.21
CA ASP A 243 -11.92 -18.64 -7.12
C ASP A 243 -10.44 -18.31 -7.39
N ILE A 244 -10.17 -17.21 -8.10
CA ILE A 244 -8.81 -16.79 -8.47
C ILE A 244 -8.22 -15.86 -7.41
N TYR A 245 -8.98 -14.86 -6.97
CA TYR A 245 -8.48 -13.75 -6.17
C TYR A 245 -8.68 -13.94 -4.66
N ARG A 246 -9.62 -14.80 -4.24
CA ARG A 246 -9.99 -14.96 -2.83
C ARG A 246 -9.40 -16.24 -2.23
N ASN A 247 -9.11 -16.18 -0.93
CA ASN A 247 -8.82 -17.36 -0.12
C ASN A 247 -9.82 -17.44 1.04
N GLU A 248 -10.67 -18.47 1.03
CA GLU A 248 -11.73 -18.70 2.02
C GLU A 248 -11.22 -18.84 3.46
N ASP A 249 -9.97 -19.27 3.64
CA ASP A 249 -9.37 -19.41 4.96
C ASP A 249 -9.03 -18.07 5.62
N ARG A 250 -9.06 -16.98 4.86
CA ARG A 250 -8.79 -15.64 5.37
C ARG A 250 -10.07 -15.04 5.92
N LYS A 251 -9.94 -14.37 7.07
CA LYS A 251 -11.03 -13.56 7.61
C LYS A 251 -11.20 -12.34 6.73
N ILE A 252 -12.45 -12.01 6.41
CA ILE A 252 -12.82 -10.78 5.75
C ILE A 252 -13.50 -9.84 6.75
N MET A 253 -13.43 -8.53 6.57
CA MET A 253 -14.28 -7.58 7.32
C MET A 253 -15.32 -6.94 6.43
N TYR A 254 -16.54 -6.90 6.94
CA TYR A 254 -17.69 -6.39 6.23
C TYR A 254 -18.72 -5.83 7.21
N PHE A 255 -19.59 -4.97 6.70
CA PHE A 255 -20.86 -4.60 7.34
C PHE A 255 -21.96 -5.50 6.80
N ASN A 256 -22.88 -5.93 7.67
CA ASN A 256 -24.12 -6.55 7.20
C ASN A 256 -25.07 -5.48 6.65
N ARG A 257 -25.89 -5.87 5.68
CA ARG A 257 -27.03 -5.11 5.20
C ARG A 257 -28.30 -5.93 5.43
N ASN A 258 -29.25 -5.34 6.13
CA ASN A 258 -30.59 -5.91 6.28
C ASN A 258 -31.58 -4.91 5.67
N GLU A 259 -32.44 -5.36 4.76
CA GLU A 259 -33.41 -4.49 4.07
C GLU A 259 -32.74 -3.25 3.44
N ASP A 260 -31.58 -3.45 2.81
CA ASP A 260 -30.73 -2.40 2.23
C ASP A 260 -30.17 -1.35 3.22
N ILE A 261 -30.41 -1.51 4.52
CA ILE A 261 -29.83 -0.68 5.58
C ILE A 261 -28.52 -1.29 6.05
N MET A 262 -27.44 -0.50 5.96
CA MET A 262 -26.12 -0.90 6.44
C MET A 262 -26.06 -0.87 7.98
N HIS A 263 -25.78 -2.02 8.58
CA HIS A 263 -25.47 -2.14 9.99
C HIS A 263 -24.01 -1.75 10.24
N LEU A 264 -23.79 -0.61 10.90
CA LEU A 264 -22.46 -0.04 11.18
C LEU A 264 -21.61 -0.84 12.19
N ILE A 265 -22.03 -2.05 12.57
CA ILE A 265 -21.23 -2.95 13.40
C ILE A 265 -20.39 -3.83 12.49
N ARG A 266 -19.08 -3.57 12.47
CA ARG A 266 -18.11 -4.36 11.69
C ARG A 266 -18.10 -5.82 12.13
N GLN A 267 -18.22 -6.71 11.16
CA GLN A 267 -18.02 -8.14 11.35
C GLN A 267 -16.64 -8.55 10.86
N LYS A 268 -16.06 -9.57 11.47
CA LYS A 268 -14.78 -10.17 11.06
C LYS A 268 -14.85 -11.69 11.14
N SER A 269 -15.07 -12.35 10.01
CA SER A 269 -15.29 -13.79 9.94
C SER A 269 -14.72 -14.38 8.65
N LYS A 270 -14.52 -15.70 8.63
CA LYS A 270 -14.28 -16.44 7.39
C LYS A 270 -15.63 -16.63 6.68
N LEU A 271 -15.66 -16.46 5.37
CA LEU A 271 -16.79 -16.85 4.52
C LEU A 271 -16.30 -17.87 3.48
N SER A 272 -17.12 -18.87 3.15
CA SER A 272 -16.86 -19.66 1.94
C SER A 272 -17.02 -18.76 0.69
N ASN A 273 -16.45 -19.16 -0.46
CA ASN A 273 -16.64 -18.42 -1.72
C ASN A 273 -18.12 -18.42 -2.09
N GLN A 274 -18.83 -19.54 -1.87
CA GLN A 274 -20.27 -19.62 -2.10
C GLN A 274 -21.05 -18.62 -1.25
N ASP A 275 -20.75 -18.52 0.05
CA ASP A 275 -21.41 -17.55 0.94
C ASP A 275 -21.05 -16.12 0.58
N PHE A 276 -19.78 -15.86 0.26
CA PHE A 276 -19.33 -14.54 -0.19
C PHE A 276 -20.10 -14.10 -1.44
N ILE A 277 -20.09 -14.92 -2.49
CA ILE A 277 -20.79 -14.64 -3.75
C ILE A 277 -22.27 -14.39 -3.47
N LYS A 278 -22.95 -15.30 -2.75
CA LYS A 278 -24.36 -15.14 -2.40
C LYS A 278 -24.63 -13.82 -1.68
N LYS A 279 -23.82 -13.49 -0.67
CA LYS A 279 -23.98 -12.27 0.11
C LYS A 279 -23.74 -11.00 -0.72
N ILE A 280 -22.78 -11.03 -1.65
CA ILE A 280 -22.53 -9.92 -2.58
C ILE A 280 -23.70 -9.78 -3.57
N THR A 281 -24.14 -10.87 -4.21
CA THR A 281 -25.23 -10.84 -5.20
C THR A 281 -26.57 -10.45 -4.59
N CYS A 282 -26.82 -10.79 -3.33
CA CYS A 282 -28.03 -10.43 -2.60
C CYS A 282 -27.89 -9.09 -1.84
N ASN A 283 -26.82 -8.33 -2.06
CA ASN A 283 -26.55 -7.06 -1.38
C ASN A 283 -26.59 -7.15 0.16
N GLN A 284 -26.24 -8.29 0.74
CA GLN A 284 -26.33 -8.56 2.18
C GLN A 284 -25.09 -8.12 2.97
N ILE A 285 -23.99 -7.82 2.28
CA ILE A 285 -22.77 -7.34 2.91
C ILE A 285 -22.13 -6.19 2.11
N GLN A 286 -21.38 -5.35 2.81
CA GLN A 286 -20.44 -4.41 2.23
C GLN A 286 -19.06 -4.65 2.82
N VAL A 287 -18.09 -5.00 1.99
CA VAL A 287 -16.70 -5.22 2.42
C VAL A 287 -16.10 -3.87 2.86
N VAL A 288 -15.34 -3.87 3.96
CA VAL A 288 -14.86 -2.65 4.64
C VAL A 288 -13.58 -2.08 4.02
N TYR A 289 -12.73 -2.94 3.49
CA TYR A 289 -11.42 -2.60 2.94
C TYR A 289 -11.24 -3.28 1.61
#